data_AF-A0A2T4AG22-F1
#
_entry.id   AF-A0A2T4AG22-F1
#
_cell.length_a   1.000
_cell.length_b   1.000
_cell.length_c   1.000
_cell.angle_alpha   90.00
_cell.angle_beta   90.00
_cell.angle_gamma   90.00
#
_symmetry.space_group_name_H-M   'P 1'
#
loop_
_entity.id
_entity.type
_entity.pdbx_description
1 polymer ?
#
loop_
_entity_poly.entity_id
_entity_poly.type
_entity_poly.pdbx_seq_one_letter_code
_entity_poly.pdbx_strand_id
1 'polypeptide(L)'
;MEEGDDYGTGGLMDDPEDYYPSTPPPTQQIFTMGSGKEVVLHLVGSSPTEAHHLWNGAKIISDYFEEDPARVRGKTVLELGAASGLPSLVAGILGAKKVVMTDFPDPDLVMNMQKNIDECDETTEPKGHIAKAIDAAGFVWGGDPVPLIARLSSDEDSSSAAAAEKRFDVLILADLLFRHSEHGALVKTIRETMKVSRDSAAYVFFTSYRPWKKDLDMGFFDVAREAGFEVEQVLEKKLEKPLFENDPGDLDVQKTVKGFIQLQATTTYIMPAQTTSSHLANLQRDGFVVIKSIVSPSKLEALRTASLKAEQLARSGQWPHVRTVGKQFPPWNHEEAMEKGIWGVQHLMKPSMPGHETFTALYFSEEILSIVRELLQCEDEELVMELFNMLVRPDKDFELRWHRDDISAEASAEEEMERLGRPAFHAQYNFALWEDESLVLVPGSHRRARTDVERNAGPFEKELPEQIVVKLEAGDIAFYNNNILHRGVYDSKKERVTLHGSVGHVGGSKLRARNVLQHGVGGWVDGVDFSGLEEEGERRRAEGMRERLVKLGSESGDVGYSLQG
;
A
#
# COMPACT_ATOMS: atom_id res chain seq x y z
N MET A 1 34.99 52.41 -34.68
CA MET A 1 33.94 52.71 -33.68
C MET A 1 32.67 52.14 -34.25
N GLU A 2 32.22 51.07 -33.63
CA GLU A 2 31.10 50.21 -34.02
C GLU A 2 29.78 50.97 -33.84
N GLU A 3 28.89 50.84 -34.82
CA GLU A 3 27.46 51.10 -34.64
C GLU A 3 26.86 49.86 -33.98
N GLY A 4 26.20 50.05 -32.84
CA GLY A 4 25.58 48.98 -32.07
C GLY A 4 24.23 48.59 -32.65
N ASP A 5 24.10 47.34 -33.08
CA ASP A 5 22.81 46.71 -33.37
C ASP A 5 22.12 46.32 -32.05
N ASP A 6 20.97 46.95 -31.82
CA ASP A 6 20.01 46.64 -30.76
C ASP A 6 19.21 45.39 -31.18
N TYR A 7 19.61 44.21 -30.70
CA TYR A 7 18.84 42.98 -30.87
C TYR A 7 17.73 42.92 -29.81
N GLY A 8 16.58 43.49 -30.14
CA GLY A 8 15.33 43.29 -29.39
C GLY A 8 14.92 41.82 -29.41
N THR A 9 14.96 41.15 -28.25
CA THR A 9 14.54 39.76 -28.02
C THR A 9 13.00 39.63 -27.86
N GLY A 10 12.24 40.36 -28.67
CA GLY A 10 10.80 40.56 -28.48
C GLY A 10 9.83 39.67 -29.28
N GLY A 11 10.27 38.53 -29.84
CA GLY A 11 9.34 37.70 -30.65
C GLY A 11 9.84 36.32 -31.05
N LEU A 12 10.82 35.77 -30.32
CA LEU A 12 11.43 34.47 -30.64
C LEU A 12 10.88 33.30 -29.79
N MET A 13 9.83 33.56 -28.98
CA MET A 13 9.17 32.57 -28.11
C MET A 13 7.64 32.67 -28.14
N ASP A 14 7.05 33.22 -29.21
CA ASP A 14 5.61 33.10 -29.42
C ASP A 14 5.36 31.92 -30.35
N ASP A 15 4.70 30.89 -29.83
CA ASP A 15 4.22 29.78 -30.64
C ASP A 15 3.26 30.33 -31.73
N PRO A 16 3.33 29.84 -32.99
CA PRO A 16 2.41 30.25 -34.06
C PRO A 16 0.94 30.10 -33.60
N GLU A 17 0.04 30.99 -34.06
CA GLU A 17 -1.41 30.97 -33.70
C GLU A 17 -2.10 29.61 -33.93
N ASP A 18 -1.52 28.76 -34.80
CA ASP A 18 -2.02 27.43 -35.15
C ASP A 18 -1.18 26.26 -34.57
N TYR A 19 -0.24 26.52 -33.67
CA TYR A 19 0.71 25.49 -33.16
C TYR A 19 0.04 24.46 -32.23
N TYR A 20 -0.98 24.88 -31.47
CA TYR A 20 -1.86 23.98 -30.74
C TYR A 20 -3.24 23.96 -31.41
N PRO A 21 -3.90 22.80 -31.52
CA PRO A 21 -5.31 22.78 -31.89
C PRO A 21 -6.09 23.68 -30.93
N SER A 22 -6.98 24.51 -31.47
CA SER A 22 -7.78 25.43 -30.67
C SER A 22 -8.55 24.66 -29.60
N THR A 23 -8.44 25.12 -28.35
CA THR A 23 -9.19 24.54 -27.24
C THR A 23 -10.67 24.58 -27.58
N PRO A 24 -11.40 23.44 -27.52
CA PRO A 24 -12.84 23.45 -27.74
C PRO A 24 -13.50 24.50 -26.84
N PRO A 25 -14.57 25.18 -27.29
CA PRO A 25 -15.18 26.24 -26.53
C PRO A 25 -15.83 25.68 -25.24
N PRO A 26 -15.85 26.45 -24.13
CA PRO A 26 -16.65 26.14 -22.96
C PRO A 26 -18.10 25.85 -23.32
N THR A 27 -18.73 24.91 -22.61
CA THR A 27 -20.13 24.52 -22.85
C THR A 27 -20.99 24.76 -21.63
N GLN A 28 -22.31 24.78 -21.83
CA GLN A 28 -23.29 24.93 -20.78
C GLN A 28 -24.23 23.73 -20.79
N GLN A 29 -24.53 23.19 -19.62
CA GLN A 29 -25.52 22.14 -19.43
C GLN A 29 -26.51 22.53 -18.34
N ILE A 30 -27.74 22.03 -18.46
CA ILE A 30 -28.79 22.23 -17.46
C ILE A 30 -29.11 20.86 -16.86
N PHE A 31 -29.04 20.77 -15.54
CA PHE A 31 -29.52 19.62 -14.78
C PHE A 31 -30.82 19.98 -14.08
N THR A 32 -31.87 19.21 -14.29
CA THR A 32 -33.16 19.43 -13.63
C THR A 32 -33.29 18.46 -12.46
N MET A 33 -33.32 18.99 -11.25
CA MET A 33 -33.59 18.23 -10.02
C MET A 33 -35.00 17.63 -10.06
N GLY A 34 -35.25 16.57 -9.30
CA GLY A 34 -36.57 15.93 -9.13
C GLY A 34 -37.65 16.87 -8.60
N SER A 35 -37.26 17.91 -7.86
CA SER A 35 -38.10 19.04 -7.44
C SER A 35 -38.54 19.97 -8.59
N GLY A 36 -37.96 19.81 -9.79
CA GLY A 36 -38.17 20.66 -10.95
C GLY A 36 -37.27 21.90 -11.01
N LYS A 37 -36.39 22.11 -10.00
CA LYS A 37 -35.41 23.20 -10.02
C LYS A 37 -34.32 22.89 -11.06
N GLU A 38 -34.03 23.87 -11.91
CA GLU A 38 -32.93 23.79 -12.86
C GLU A 38 -31.64 24.33 -12.23
N VAL A 39 -30.55 23.58 -12.40
CA VAL A 39 -29.19 23.96 -12.04
C VAL A 39 -28.40 24.11 -13.33
N VAL A 40 -27.95 25.34 -13.57
CA VAL A 40 -27.14 25.70 -14.74
C VAL A 40 -25.68 25.45 -14.42
N LEU A 41 -24.97 24.74 -15.31
CA LEU A 41 -23.59 24.33 -15.14
C LEU A 41 -22.76 24.79 -16.33
N HIS A 42 -21.75 25.61 -16.06
CA HIS A 42 -20.69 25.93 -17.02
C HIS A 42 -19.59 24.89 -16.92
N LEU A 43 -19.14 24.40 -18.07
CA LEU A 43 -18.07 23.41 -18.24
C LEU A 43 -16.91 24.07 -18.99
N VAL A 44 -15.69 23.82 -18.52
CA VAL A 44 -14.48 24.29 -19.20
C VAL A 44 -14.35 23.63 -20.59
N GLY A 45 -13.70 24.30 -21.52
CA GLY A 45 -13.64 23.86 -22.92
C GLY A 45 -12.74 22.64 -23.18
N SER A 46 -11.63 22.55 -22.46
CA SER A 46 -10.78 21.37 -22.38
C SER A 46 -10.18 21.32 -20.98
N SER A 47 -9.90 20.12 -20.50
CA SER A 47 -9.15 19.97 -19.26
C SER A 47 -8.40 18.64 -19.23
N PRO A 48 -7.09 18.62 -18.89
CA PRO A 48 -6.36 17.38 -18.56
C PRO A 48 -6.98 16.61 -17.38
N THR A 49 -7.80 17.28 -16.56
CA THR A 49 -8.53 16.68 -15.44
C THR A 49 -9.90 16.12 -15.83
N GLU A 50 -10.27 16.18 -17.12
CA GLU A 50 -11.56 15.70 -17.64
C GLU A 50 -12.78 16.53 -17.16
N ALA A 51 -12.54 17.77 -16.72
CA ALA A 51 -13.55 18.69 -16.19
C ALA A 51 -14.52 19.30 -17.23
N HIS A 52 -14.39 18.93 -18.51
CA HIS A 52 -15.20 19.45 -19.62
C HIS A 52 -16.49 18.65 -19.87
N HIS A 53 -16.79 17.68 -19.01
CA HIS A 53 -17.98 16.84 -19.08
C HIS A 53 -18.80 16.87 -17.78
N LEU A 54 -20.11 16.73 -17.91
CA LEU A 54 -20.99 16.42 -16.79
C LEU A 54 -21.15 14.90 -16.66
N TRP A 55 -20.34 14.33 -15.79
CA TRP A 55 -20.19 12.89 -15.57
C TRP A 55 -21.45 12.22 -15.00
N ASN A 56 -21.64 10.92 -15.28
CA ASN A 56 -22.87 10.21 -14.90
C ASN A 56 -22.98 10.03 -13.38
N GLY A 57 -21.87 9.73 -12.71
CA GLY A 57 -21.76 9.63 -11.26
C GLY A 57 -22.21 10.91 -10.58
N ALA A 58 -21.85 12.09 -11.13
CA ALA A 58 -22.26 13.39 -10.60
C ALA A 58 -23.79 13.60 -10.68
N LYS A 59 -24.42 13.19 -11.78
CA LYS A 59 -25.88 13.24 -11.94
C LYS A 59 -26.58 12.30 -10.96
N ILE A 60 -26.11 11.04 -10.89
CA ILE A 60 -26.77 10.01 -10.10
C ILE A 60 -26.60 10.20 -8.59
N ILE A 61 -25.44 10.67 -8.12
CA ILE A 61 -25.28 11.00 -6.70
C ILE A 61 -26.14 12.22 -6.30
N SER A 62 -26.36 13.16 -7.22
CA SER A 62 -27.23 14.31 -6.99
C SER A 62 -28.69 13.88 -6.84
N ASP A 63 -29.19 13.01 -7.73
CA ASP A 63 -30.50 12.35 -7.57
C ASP A 63 -30.57 11.61 -6.22
N TYR A 64 -29.51 10.86 -5.89
CA TYR A 64 -29.45 10.07 -4.66
C TYR A 64 -29.49 10.93 -3.39
N PHE A 65 -28.91 12.13 -3.38
CA PHE A 65 -29.06 13.06 -2.26
C PHE A 65 -30.43 13.72 -2.21
N GLU A 66 -31.05 13.99 -3.37
CA GLU A 66 -32.40 14.55 -3.40
C GLU A 66 -33.46 13.55 -2.93
N GLU A 67 -33.29 12.25 -3.20
CA GLU A 67 -34.15 11.18 -2.70
C GLU A 67 -34.20 11.12 -1.16
N ASP A 68 -33.09 11.44 -0.49
CA ASP A 68 -33.02 11.58 0.97
C ASP A 68 -32.11 12.75 1.38
N PRO A 69 -32.68 13.97 1.51
CA PRO A 69 -31.91 15.15 1.85
C PRO A 69 -31.21 15.07 3.21
N ALA A 70 -31.62 14.17 4.11
CA ALA A 70 -30.96 14.01 5.42
C ALA A 70 -29.50 13.54 5.30
N ARG A 71 -29.11 12.97 4.15
CA ARG A 71 -27.74 12.59 3.85
C ARG A 71 -26.77 13.77 3.90
N VAL A 72 -27.22 14.97 3.53
CA VAL A 72 -26.38 16.18 3.43
C VAL A 72 -26.90 17.37 4.25
N ARG A 73 -28.19 17.41 4.58
CA ARG A 73 -28.81 18.53 5.30
C ARG A 73 -28.17 18.75 6.66
N GLY A 74 -27.73 19.97 6.93
CA GLY A 74 -27.07 20.38 8.17
C GLY A 74 -25.64 19.84 8.33
N LYS A 75 -25.12 19.10 7.36
CA LYS A 75 -23.78 18.48 7.41
C LYS A 75 -22.73 19.35 6.72
N THR A 76 -21.47 19.08 7.04
CA THR A 76 -20.31 19.63 6.32
C THR A 76 -19.89 18.68 5.21
N VAL A 77 -19.71 19.21 4.00
CA VAL A 77 -19.51 18.44 2.77
C VAL A 77 -18.20 18.82 2.09
N LEU A 78 -17.43 17.84 1.61
CA LEU A 78 -16.27 18.03 0.76
C LEU A 78 -16.46 17.26 -0.54
N GLU A 79 -16.35 17.93 -1.68
CA GLU A 79 -16.33 17.29 -2.99
C GLU A 79 -14.91 17.31 -3.57
N LEU A 80 -14.42 16.15 -4.00
CA LEU A 80 -13.15 15.99 -4.69
C LEU A 80 -13.39 15.87 -6.20
N GLY A 81 -12.60 16.57 -7.02
CA GLY A 81 -12.72 16.52 -8.48
C GLY A 81 -14.09 16.97 -8.98
N ALA A 82 -14.54 18.14 -8.50
CA ALA A 82 -15.90 18.63 -8.69
C ALA A 82 -16.22 19.02 -10.15
N ALA A 83 -15.22 19.44 -10.94
CA ALA A 83 -15.37 19.99 -12.28
C ALA A 83 -16.37 21.17 -12.37
N SER A 84 -17.64 20.87 -12.69
CA SER A 84 -18.74 21.84 -12.67
C SER A 84 -19.40 21.99 -11.30
N GLY A 85 -19.24 21.00 -10.41
CA GLY A 85 -19.67 21.04 -9.03
C GLY A 85 -21.14 20.70 -8.80
N LEU A 86 -21.80 20.01 -9.73
CA LEU A 86 -23.22 19.66 -9.61
C LEU A 86 -23.57 19.03 -8.23
N PRO A 87 -22.86 18.00 -7.73
CA PRO A 87 -23.15 17.42 -6.42
C PRO A 87 -23.03 18.41 -5.26
N SER A 88 -22.00 19.26 -5.25
CA SER A 88 -21.85 20.33 -4.25
C SER A 88 -23.00 21.35 -4.29
N LEU A 89 -23.41 21.79 -5.48
CA LEU A 89 -24.53 22.73 -5.63
C LEU A 89 -25.83 22.12 -5.12
N VAL A 90 -26.11 20.87 -5.49
CA VAL A 90 -27.29 20.13 -5.01
C VAL A 90 -27.24 19.95 -3.49
N ALA A 91 -26.09 19.59 -2.92
CA ALA A 91 -25.93 19.49 -1.47
C ALA A 91 -26.22 20.83 -0.77
N GLY A 92 -25.75 21.95 -1.33
CA GLY A 92 -26.07 23.30 -0.85
C GLY A 92 -27.57 23.60 -0.88
N ILE A 93 -28.23 23.34 -2.02
CA ILE A 93 -29.69 23.53 -2.20
C ILE A 93 -30.49 22.68 -1.19
N LEU A 94 -30.05 21.45 -0.91
CA LEU A 94 -30.70 20.54 0.04
C LEU A 94 -30.46 20.91 1.52
N GLY A 95 -29.65 21.95 1.77
CA GLY A 95 -29.45 22.56 3.08
C GLY A 95 -28.20 22.07 3.81
N ALA A 96 -27.14 21.68 3.09
CA ALA A 96 -25.83 21.47 3.71
C ALA A 96 -25.37 22.72 4.48
N LYS A 97 -24.72 22.51 5.64
CA LYS A 97 -24.28 23.62 6.49
C LYS A 97 -23.11 24.39 5.87
N LYS A 98 -22.16 23.64 5.30
CA LYS A 98 -20.98 24.16 4.61
C LYS A 98 -20.53 23.12 3.58
N VAL A 99 -20.19 23.57 2.38
CA VAL A 99 -19.69 22.73 1.30
C VAL A 99 -18.37 23.32 0.84
N VAL A 100 -17.35 22.48 0.68
CA VAL A 100 -16.09 22.85 0.06
C VAL A 100 -15.98 22.05 -1.24
N MET A 101 -16.16 22.74 -2.35
CA MET A 101 -16.12 22.20 -3.71
C MET A 101 -14.67 22.30 -4.21
N THR A 102 -14.03 21.17 -4.51
CA THR A 102 -12.60 21.15 -4.88
C THR A 102 -12.30 20.45 -6.19
N ASP A 103 -11.31 20.97 -6.90
CA ASP A 103 -10.69 20.33 -8.05
C ASP A 103 -9.21 20.70 -8.11
N PHE A 104 -8.47 20.23 -9.11
CA PHE A 104 -7.07 20.57 -9.33
C PHE A 104 -6.86 22.10 -9.27
N PRO A 105 -5.75 22.60 -8.68
CA PRO A 105 -5.52 24.03 -8.45
C PRO A 105 -5.14 24.78 -9.74
N ASP A 106 -6.02 24.71 -10.73
CA ASP A 106 -6.02 25.48 -11.95
C ASP A 106 -6.93 26.71 -11.76
N PRO A 107 -6.42 27.94 -12.01
CA PRO A 107 -7.22 29.15 -11.82
C PRO A 107 -8.51 29.19 -12.63
N ASP A 108 -8.51 28.73 -13.89
CA ASP A 108 -9.68 28.77 -14.76
C ASP A 108 -10.75 27.80 -14.28
N LEU A 109 -10.33 26.62 -13.82
CA LEU A 109 -11.24 25.63 -13.24
C LEU A 109 -11.89 26.13 -11.94
N VAL A 110 -11.09 26.73 -11.04
CA VAL A 110 -11.60 27.29 -9.78
C VAL A 110 -12.52 28.48 -10.04
N MET A 111 -12.19 29.35 -11.00
CA MET A 111 -13.08 30.44 -11.42
C MET A 111 -14.39 29.92 -12.02
N ASN A 112 -14.35 28.85 -12.80
CA ASN A 112 -15.56 28.22 -13.36
C ASN A 112 -16.44 27.61 -12.26
N MET A 113 -15.86 26.94 -11.27
CA MET A 113 -16.58 26.47 -10.08
C MET A 113 -17.25 27.62 -9.33
N GLN A 114 -16.53 28.74 -9.11
CA GLN A 114 -17.09 29.92 -8.46
C GLN A 114 -18.26 30.52 -9.26
N LYS A 115 -18.14 30.60 -10.59
CA LYS A 115 -19.22 31.08 -11.46
C LYS A 115 -20.49 30.23 -11.30
N ASN A 116 -20.35 28.90 -11.24
CA ASN A 116 -21.48 28.00 -11.05
C ASN A 116 -22.13 28.19 -9.66
N ILE A 117 -21.34 28.47 -8.62
CA ILE A 117 -21.85 28.81 -7.28
C ILE A 117 -22.68 30.11 -7.33
N ASP A 118 -22.14 31.15 -7.95
CA ASP A 118 -22.77 32.47 -8.03
C ASP A 118 -24.10 32.40 -8.82
N GLU A 119 -24.13 31.73 -9.96
CA GLU A 119 -25.37 31.56 -10.75
C GLU A 119 -26.40 30.67 -10.04
N CYS A 120 -25.95 29.65 -9.31
CA CYS A 120 -26.84 28.83 -8.50
C CYS A 120 -27.48 29.64 -7.36
N ASP A 121 -26.73 30.55 -6.73
CA ASP A 121 -27.22 31.45 -5.69
C ASP A 121 -28.32 32.40 -6.21
N GLU A 122 -28.14 32.98 -7.39
CA GLU A 122 -29.12 33.87 -8.02
C GLU A 122 -30.48 33.21 -8.27
N THR A 123 -30.51 31.88 -8.39
CA THR A 123 -31.73 31.11 -8.64
C THR A 123 -32.26 30.39 -7.41
N THR A 124 -31.62 30.54 -6.24
CA THR A 124 -31.95 29.81 -5.01
C THR A 124 -32.29 30.77 -3.88
N GLU A 125 -33.50 30.62 -3.32
CA GLU A 125 -33.95 31.46 -2.21
C GLU A 125 -33.61 30.82 -0.84
N PRO A 126 -33.20 31.61 0.16
CA PRO A 126 -32.96 33.05 0.07
C PRO A 126 -31.64 33.36 -0.66
N LYS A 127 -31.65 34.39 -1.52
CA LYS A 127 -30.43 34.86 -2.19
C LYS A 127 -29.29 35.13 -1.20
N GLY A 128 -28.07 34.74 -1.57
CA GLY A 128 -26.86 34.78 -0.75
C GLY A 128 -26.64 33.51 0.10
N HIS A 129 -27.60 32.59 0.13
CA HIS A 129 -27.46 31.34 0.88
C HIS A 129 -26.39 30.40 0.31
N ILE A 130 -26.42 30.17 -1.00
CA ILE A 130 -25.51 29.25 -1.68
C ILE A 130 -24.10 29.82 -1.67
N ALA A 131 -23.94 31.10 -2.01
CA ALA A 131 -22.64 31.78 -1.99
C ALA A 131 -22.00 31.81 -0.59
N LYS A 132 -22.80 31.78 0.48
CA LYS A 132 -22.30 31.67 1.86
C LYS A 132 -21.98 30.22 2.25
N ALA A 133 -22.76 29.27 1.75
CA ALA A 133 -22.65 27.87 2.11
C ALA A 133 -21.54 27.13 1.37
N ILE A 134 -21.21 27.53 0.12
CA ILE A 134 -20.29 26.79 -0.73
C ILE A 134 -19.04 27.62 -1.03
N ASP A 135 -17.86 27.05 -0.79
CA ASP A 135 -16.57 27.62 -1.21
C ASP A 135 -15.96 26.78 -2.34
N ALA A 136 -15.46 27.42 -3.40
CA ALA A 136 -14.60 26.79 -4.39
C ALA A 136 -13.12 26.84 -3.96
N ALA A 137 -12.37 25.76 -4.15
CA ALA A 137 -10.95 25.72 -3.84
C ALA A 137 -10.16 24.76 -4.75
N GLY A 138 -8.90 25.12 -5.02
CA GLY A 138 -7.94 24.21 -5.61
C GLY A 138 -7.41 23.21 -4.58
N PHE A 139 -7.34 21.94 -4.93
CA PHE A 139 -6.80 20.86 -4.10
C PHE A 139 -6.21 19.73 -4.95
N VAL A 140 -5.03 19.27 -4.56
CA VAL A 140 -4.40 18.07 -5.14
C VAL A 140 -4.70 16.90 -4.23
N TRP A 141 -5.22 15.80 -4.77
CA TRP A 141 -5.53 14.60 -3.99
C TRP A 141 -4.31 14.12 -3.20
N GLY A 142 -4.52 13.78 -1.94
CA GLY A 142 -3.45 13.39 -1.02
C GLY A 142 -2.56 14.55 -0.55
N GLY A 143 -2.82 15.79 -0.97
CA GLY A 143 -2.16 16.99 -0.48
C GLY A 143 -2.49 17.34 0.97
N ASP A 144 -1.96 18.46 1.46
CA ASP A 144 -2.21 18.94 2.83
C ASP A 144 -3.69 19.37 3.00
N PRO A 145 -4.46 18.75 3.91
CA PRO A 145 -5.88 19.07 4.12
C PRO A 145 -6.12 20.33 4.95
N VAL A 146 -5.09 20.90 5.58
CA VAL A 146 -5.23 22.06 6.49
C VAL A 146 -6.01 23.23 5.86
N PRO A 147 -5.74 23.65 4.60
CA PRO A 147 -6.49 24.72 3.96
C PRO A 147 -7.96 24.41 3.72
N LEU A 148 -8.32 23.13 3.55
CA LEU A 148 -9.71 22.70 3.39
C LEU A 148 -10.44 22.73 4.73
N ILE A 149 -9.81 22.19 5.77
CA ILE A 149 -10.35 22.16 7.14
C ILE A 149 -10.54 23.57 7.68
N ALA A 150 -9.63 24.50 7.37
CA ALA A 150 -9.74 25.89 7.78
C ALA A 150 -11.05 26.57 7.30
N ARG A 151 -11.59 26.16 6.15
CA ARG A 151 -12.86 26.68 5.60
C ARG A 151 -14.11 26.27 6.40
N LEU A 152 -13.97 25.32 7.32
CA LEU A 152 -15.04 24.94 8.25
C LEU A 152 -15.11 25.87 9.48
N SER A 153 -14.11 26.74 9.69
CA SER A 153 -14.06 27.64 10.84
C SER A 153 -14.75 28.97 10.52
N SER A 154 -15.60 29.44 11.43
CA SER A 154 -16.09 30.82 11.45
C SER A 154 -15.18 31.68 12.32
N ASP A 155 -15.15 33.00 12.06
CA ASP A 155 -14.33 34.00 12.77
C ASP A 155 -14.52 34.03 14.31
N GLU A 156 -15.58 33.41 14.84
CA GLU A 156 -15.90 33.40 16.28
C GLU A 156 -15.18 32.29 17.10
N ASP A 157 -14.57 31.27 16.46
CA ASP A 157 -14.08 30.06 17.14
C ASP A 157 -12.53 29.99 17.27
N SER A 158 -11.89 31.05 17.74
CA SER A 158 -10.41 31.17 17.82
C SER A 158 -9.72 30.38 18.95
N SER A 159 -10.29 29.29 19.44
CA SER A 159 -9.63 28.41 20.42
C SER A 159 -8.96 27.20 19.74
N SER A 160 -7.65 27.02 19.98
CA SER A 160 -6.78 26.06 19.28
C SER A 160 -7.13 24.58 19.51
N ALA A 161 -7.90 24.25 20.54
CA ALA A 161 -8.33 22.88 20.82
C ALA A 161 -9.52 22.42 19.97
N ALA A 162 -10.41 23.35 19.54
CA ALA A 162 -11.59 23.04 18.74
C ALA A 162 -11.28 22.84 17.24
N ALA A 163 -10.14 23.34 16.76
CA ALA A 163 -9.73 23.21 15.36
C ALA A 163 -9.39 21.76 14.97
N ALA A 164 -8.96 20.92 15.94
CA ALA A 164 -8.62 19.52 15.71
C ALA A 164 -9.84 18.61 15.46
N GLU A 165 -11.06 19.07 15.78
CA GLU A 165 -12.31 18.31 15.59
C GLU A 165 -13.12 18.72 14.35
N LYS A 166 -12.74 19.80 13.66
CA LYS A 166 -13.49 20.29 12.49
C LYS A 166 -13.08 19.50 11.24
N ARG A 167 -13.87 18.48 10.91
CA ARG A 167 -13.73 17.64 9.72
C ARG A 167 -15.09 17.50 9.02
N PHE A 168 -15.07 16.99 7.80
CA PHE A 168 -16.27 16.86 6.96
C PHE A 168 -17.09 15.64 7.36
N ASP A 169 -18.41 15.81 7.43
CA ASP A 169 -19.32 14.69 7.67
C ASP A 169 -19.58 13.89 6.39
N VAL A 170 -19.55 14.54 5.22
CA VAL A 170 -19.85 13.92 3.92
C VAL A 170 -18.72 14.20 2.95
N LEU A 171 -18.22 13.16 2.30
CA LEU A 171 -17.30 13.31 1.16
C LEU A 171 -17.96 12.82 -0.11
N ILE A 172 -17.71 13.52 -1.21
CA ILE A 172 -18.27 13.20 -2.54
C ILE A 172 -17.11 12.91 -3.50
N LEU A 173 -17.17 11.74 -4.14
CA LEU A 173 -16.30 11.34 -5.23
C LEU A 173 -17.17 10.86 -6.40
N ALA A 174 -17.25 11.65 -7.45
CA ALA A 174 -18.03 11.35 -8.64
C ALA A 174 -17.11 11.07 -9.85
N ASP A 175 -17.13 9.85 -10.37
CA ASP A 175 -16.34 9.42 -11.54
C ASP A 175 -14.81 9.65 -11.46
N LEU A 176 -14.23 9.50 -10.26
CA LEU A 176 -12.79 9.72 -10.04
C LEU A 176 -11.90 8.48 -10.14
N LEU A 177 -12.50 7.28 -10.25
CA LEU A 177 -11.75 6.02 -10.07
C LEU A 177 -10.87 5.64 -11.27
N PHE A 178 -10.94 6.34 -12.39
CA PHE A 178 -10.21 6.01 -13.60
C PHE A 178 -8.68 6.26 -13.49
N ARG A 179 -8.21 7.06 -12.52
CA ARG A 179 -6.77 7.25 -12.26
C ARG A 179 -6.31 6.28 -11.17
N HIS A 180 -6.04 5.03 -11.56
CA HIS A 180 -5.68 3.95 -10.64
C HIS A 180 -4.47 4.27 -9.75
N SER A 181 -3.48 5.01 -10.26
CA SER A 181 -2.31 5.46 -9.48
C SER A 181 -2.67 6.40 -8.32
N GLU A 182 -3.81 7.09 -8.40
CA GLU A 182 -4.24 8.09 -7.43
C GLU A 182 -5.19 7.55 -6.35
N HIS A 183 -5.55 6.26 -6.41
CA HIS A 183 -6.46 5.66 -5.44
C HIS A 183 -5.97 5.83 -4.00
N GLY A 184 -4.68 5.62 -3.75
CA GLY A 184 -4.07 5.85 -2.44
C GLY A 184 -4.16 7.31 -1.98
N ALA A 185 -3.99 8.26 -2.90
CA ALA A 185 -4.09 9.69 -2.60
C ALA A 185 -5.53 10.13 -2.27
N LEU A 186 -6.52 9.59 -2.98
CA LEU A 186 -7.94 9.77 -2.69
C LEU A 186 -8.30 9.20 -1.31
N VAL A 187 -7.93 7.95 -1.02
CA VAL A 187 -8.19 7.30 0.28
C VAL A 187 -7.48 8.03 1.42
N LYS A 188 -6.24 8.51 1.21
CA LYS A 188 -5.53 9.38 2.17
C LYS A 188 -6.35 10.64 2.46
N THR A 189 -6.85 11.32 1.44
CA THR A 189 -7.68 12.52 1.58
C THR A 189 -8.92 12.23 2.40
N ILE A 190 -9.64 11.14 2.08
CA ILE A 190 -10.84 10.72 2.81
C ILE A 190 -10.52 10.55 4.30
N ARG A 191 -9.45 9.82 4.62
CA ARG A 191 -9.05 9.56 6.01
C ARG A 191 -8.67 10.82 6.79
N GLU A 192 -7.99 11.77 6.16
CA GLU A 192 -7.48 12.96 6.84
C GLU A 192 -8.54 14.08 6.97
N THR A 193 -9.55 14.09 6.11
CA THR A 193 -10.57 15.14 6.05
C THR A 193 -11.93 14.71 6.58
N MET A 194 -12.25 13.41 6.60
CA MET A 194 -13.53 12.91 7.10
C MET A 194 -13.56 12.82 8.63
N LYS A 195 -14.69 13.23 9.20
CA LYS A 195 -14.93 13.16 10.64
C LYS A 195 -15.07 11.71 11.09
N VAL A 196 -14.53 11.43 12.27
CA VAL A 196 -14.64 10.12 12.91
C VAL A 196 -16.00 10.00 13.58
N SER A 197 -17.00 9.53 12.84
CA SER A 197 -18.38 9.33 13.34
C SER A 197 -19.12 8.27 12.53
N ARG A 198 -20.12 7.63 13.16
CA ARG A 198 -21.05 6.72 12.48
C ARG A 198 -21.97 7.42 11.48
N ASP A 199 -22.15 8.73 11.65
CA ASP A 199 -23.01 9.55 10.78
C ASP A 199 -22.24 10.17 9.60
N SER A 200 -20.93 9.89 9.51
CA SER A 200 -20.04 10.40 8.48
C SER A 200 -19.73 9.34 7.44
N ALA A 201 -19.70 9.75 6.17
CA ALA A 201 -19.55 8.83 5.06
C ALA A 201 -18.91 9.47 3.83
N ALA A 202 -18.13 8.69 3.08
CA ALA A 202 -17.72 9.03 1.72
C ALA A 202 -18.60 8.30 0.70
N TYR A 203 -19.21 9.06 -0.20
CA TYR A 203 -20.06 8.56 -1.27
C TYR A 203 -19.27 8.54 -2.58
N VAL A 204 -19.15 7.34 -3.16
CA VAL A 204 -18.33 7.11 -4.35
C VAL A 204 -19.22 6.56 -5.44
N PHE A 205 -19.50 7.39 -6.44
CA PHE A 205 -20.40 7.08 -7.53
C PHE A 205 -19.65 7.18 -8.85
N PHE A 206 -19.61 6.08 -9.62
CA PHE A 206 -18.83 6.05 -10.84
C PHE A 206 -19.41 5.10 -11.90
N THR A 207 -18.97 5.32 -13.13
CA THR A 207 -19.16 4.46 -14.30
C THR A 207 -17.78 4.01 -14.79
N SER A 208 -17.61 2.72 -15.06
CA SER A 208 -16.39 2.22 -15.70
C SER A 208 -16.44 2.48 -17.21
N TYR A 209 -16.05 3.69 -17.64
CA TYR A 209 -16.04 4.09 -19.06
C TYR A 209 -15.08 3.27 -19.92
N ARG A 210 -14.08 2.63 -19.29
CA ARG A 210 -13.16 1.66 -19.91
C ARG A 210 -13.44 0.26 -19.33
N PRO A 211 -14.40 -0.51 -19.87
CA PRO A 211 -14.85 -1.77 -19.27
C PRO A 211 -13.74 -2.78 -19.00
N TRP A 212 -12.70 -2.81 -19.83
CA TRP A 212 -11.53 -3.69 -19.65
C TRP A 212 -10.61 -3.30 -18.49
N LYS A 213 -10.82 -2.13 -17.87
CA LYS A 213 -10.13 -1.69 -16.64
C LYS A 213 -11.05 -1.63 -15.42
N LYS A 214 -12.28 -2.15 -15.52
CA LYS A 214 -13.25 -2.14 -14.44
C LYS A 214 -12.69 -2.74 -13.15
N ASP A 215 -11.94 -3.85 -13.23
CA ASP A 215 -11.36 -4.48 -12.05
C ASP A 215 -10.31 -3.57 -11.39
N LEU A 216 -9.58 -2.79 -12.17
CA LEU A 216 -8.67 -1.76 -11.66
C LEU A 216 -9.43 -0.60 -11.01
N ASP A 217 -10.58 -0.18 -11.55
CA ASP A 217 -11.44 0.83 -10.91
C ASP A 217 -11.94 0.31 -9.55
N MET A 218 -12.32 -0.97 -9.48
CA MET A 218 -12.79 -1.62 -8.24
C MET A 218 -11.69 -1.74 -7.17
N GLY A 219 -10.41 -1.80 -7.57
CA GLY A 219 -9.26 -1.85 -6.66
C GLY A 219 -9.21 -0.68 -5.66
N PHE A 220 -9.84 0.45 -5.98
CA PHE A 220 -10.00 1.58 -5.04
C PHE A 220 -10.64 1.15 -3.71
N PHE A 221 -11.62 0.24 -3.76
CA PHE A 221 -12.33 -0.23 -2.58
C PHE A 221 -11.49 -1.18 -1.74
N ASP A 222 -10.52 -1.87 -2.34
CA ASP A 222 -9.57 -2.69 -1.60
C ASP A 222 -8.60 -1.79 -0.84
N VAL A 223 -8.07 -0.74 -1.50
CA VAL A 223 -7.27 0.30 -0.83
C VAL A 223 -8.03 0.97 0.32
N ALA A 224 -9.33 1.22 0.15
CA ALA A 224 -10.17 1.78 1.21
C ALA A 224 -10.35 0.81 2.39
N ARG A 225 -10.56 -0.49 2.13
CA ARG A 225 -10.67 -1.51 3.18
C ARG A 225 -9.36 -1.67 3.95
N GLU A 226 -8.23 -1.66 3.25
CA GLU A 226 -6.89 -1.68 3.86
C GLU A 226 -6.65 -0.46 4.75
N ALA A 227 -7.21 0.70 4.39
CA ALA A 227 -7.17 1.91 5.21
C ALA A 227 -8.18 1.91 6.39
N GLY A 228 -8.93 0.83 6.59
CA GLY A 228 -9.85 0.65 7.73
C GLY A 228 -11.28 1.13 7.49
N PHE A 229 -11.68 1.36 6.23
CA PHE A 229 -13.06 1.70 5.89
C PHE A 229 -13.90 0.45 5.63
N GLU A 230 -15.13 0.45 6.13
CA GLU A 230 -16.17 -0.48 5.71
C GLU A 230 -16.76 0.04 4.39
N VAL A 231 -16.87 -0.84 3.39
CA VAL A 231 -17.35 -0.48 2.05
C VAL A 231 -18.64 -1.24 1.74
N GLU A 232 -19.71 -0.51 1.47
CA GLU A 232 -21.01 -1.07 1.08
C GLU A 232 -21.42 -0.55 -0.31
N GLN A 233 -21.87 -1.43 -1.21
CA GLN A 233 -22.52 -1.00 -2.45
C GLN A 233 -23.98 -0.68 -2.17
N VAL A 234 -24.40 0.55 -2.43
CA VAL A 234 -25.76 1.03 -2.12
C VAL A 234 -26.61 1.29 -3.34
N LEU A 235 -25.99 1.37 -4.52
CA LEU A 235 -26.70 1.60 -5.78
C LEU A 235 -26.04 0.85 -6.93
N GLU A 236 -26.88 0.34 -7.83
CA GLU A 236 -26.51 -0.01 -9.18
C GLU A 236 -27.64 0.45 -10.11
N LYS A 237 -27.37 1.41 -11.00
CA LYS A 237 -28.37 2.00 -11.90
C LYS A 237 -27.87 1.94 -13.33
N LYS A 238 -28.61 1.23 -14.18
CA LYS A 238 -28.35 1.15 -15.62
C LYS A 238 -29.09 2.28 -16.34
N LEU A 239 -28.35 3.08 -17.10
CA LEU A 239 -28.86 4.16 -17.93
C LEU A 239 -29.28 3.65 -19.31
N GLU A 240 -30.14 4.41 -20.00
CA GLU A 240 -30.62 4.04 -21.34
C GLU A 240 -29.48 4.09 -22.39
N LYS A 241 -28.60 5.09 -22.26
CA LYS A 241 -27.52 5.38 -23.20
C LYS A 241 -26.19 5.59 -22.46
N PRO A 242 -25.04 5.28 -23.09
CA PRO A 242 -23.74 5.54 -22.49
C PRO A 242 -23.47 7.05 -22.57
N LEU A 243 -22.49 7.53 -21.80
CA LEU A 243 -22.10 8.94 -21.89
C LEU A 243 -21.44 9.25 -23.25
N PHE A 244 -20.61 8.34 -23.73
CA PHE A 244 -19.89 8.46 -25.00
C PHE A 244 -20.45 7.47 -26.02
N GLU A 245 -20.77 7.97 -27.21
CA GLU A 245 -21.25 7.14 -28.31
C GLU A 245 -20.07 6.49 -29.04
N ASN A 246 -20.18 5.19 -29.33
CA ASN A 246 -19.19 4.39 -30.06
C ASN A 246 -17.85 4.15 -29.34
N ASP A 247 -17.78 4.39 -28.03
CA ASP A 247 -16.63 3.95 -27.23
C ASP A 247 -16.49 2.42 -27.25
N PRO A 248 -15.26 1.88 -27.33
CA PRO A 248 -15.05 0.44 -27.35
C PRO A 248 -15.42 -0.21 -26.01
N GLY A 249 -15.75 -1.49 -26.02
CA GLY A 249 -15.99 -2.28 -24.81
C GLY A 249 -17.46 -2.63 -24.56
N ASP A 250 -17.74 -3.14 -23.36
CA ASP A 250 -19.08 -3.55 -22.94
C ASP A 250 -19.98 -2.32 -22.64
N LEU A 251 -20.96 -2.11 -23.51
CA LEU A 251 -21.94 -1.03 -23.41
C LEU A 251 -22.77 -1.11 -22.12
N ASP A 252 -23.01 -2.31 -21.59
CA ASP A 252 -23.77 -2.46 -20.35
C ASP A 252 -22.97 -1.94 -19.16
N VAL A 253 -21.65 -2.14 -19.16
CA VAL A 253 -20.75 -1.57 -18.15
C VAL A 253 -20.69 -0.04 -18.28
N GLN A 254 -20.56 0.49 -19.49
CA GLN A 254 -20.50 1.94 -19.75
C GLN A 254 -21.79 2.71 -19.47
N LYS A 255 -22.91 1.99 -19.34
CA LYS A 255 -24.22 2.54 -18.97
C LYS A 255 -24.55 2.34 -17.51
N THR A 256 -23.73 1.62 -16.75
CA THR A 256 -24.05 1.27 -15.37
C THR A 256 -23.29 2.15 -14.40
N VAL A 257 -24.04 2.94 -13.64
CA VAL A 257 -23.50 3.71 -12.51
C VAL A 257 -23.60 2.87 -11.26
N LYS A 258 -22.49 2.76 -10.52
CA LYS A 258 -22.45 2.11 -9.21
C LYS A 258 -22.20 3.15 -8.13
N GLY A 259 -22.93 3.02 -7.02
CA GLY A 259 -22.78 3.86 -5.84
C GLY A 259 -22.30 3.03 -4.66
N PHE A 260 -21.26 3.51 -3.99
CA PHE A 260 -20.69 2.90 -2.79
C PHE A 260 -20.65 3.92 -1.66
N ILE A 261 -20.82 3.44 -0.43
CA ILE A 261 -20.64 4.22 0.79
C ILE A 261 -19.45 3.63 1.55
N GLN A 262 -18.55 4.50 1.99
CA GLN A 262 -17.47 4.16 2.90
C GLN A 262 -17.77 4.72 4.29
N LEU A 263 -17.83 3.83 5.29
CA LEU A 263 -18.04 4.16 6.68
C LEU A 263 -16.76 3.87 7.48
N GLN A 264 -16.47 4.65 8.51
CA GLN A 264 -15.40 4.28 9.43
C GLN A 264 -15.82 3.09 10.29
N ALA A 265 -14.96 2.08 10.37
CA ALA A 265 -15.23 0.85 11.12
C ALA A 265 -15.53 1.17 12.60
N THR A 266 -16.59 0.55 13.13
CA THR A 266 -17.07 0.83 14.49
C THR A 266 -16.52 -0.14 15.52
N THR A 267 -15.21 -0.13 15.78
CA THR A 267 -14.62 -0.61 17.04
C THR A 267 -13.21 -0.02 17.18
N THR A 268 -12.91 0.46 18.38
CA THR A 268 -11.64 1.08 18.82
C THR A 268 -10.43 0.22 18.48
N TYR A 269 -9.68 0.63 17.45
CA TYR A 269 -8.22 0.54 17.41
C TYR A 269 -7.71 1.67 16.50
N ILE A 270 -7.64 2.89 17.05
CA ILE A 270 -6.89 3.96 16.40
C ILE A 270 -5.41 3.64 16.60
N MET A 271 -4.83 2.93 15.64
CA MET A 271 -3.38 2.94 15.44
C MET A 271 -2.97 4.40 15.15
N PRO A 272 -1.94 4.96 15.80
CA PRO A 272 -1.45 6.29 15.47
C PRO A 272 -1.05 6.29 13.98
N ALA A 273 -1.45 7.35 13.28
CA ALA A 273 -1.20 7.54 11.85
C ALA A 273 0.26 7.23 11.51
N GLN A 274 0.50 6.11 10.83
CA GLN A 274 1.74 5.92 10.09
C GLN A 274 1.71 6.90 8.92
N THR A 275 2.60 7.88 8.98
CA THR A 275 3.00 8.70 7.83
C THR A 275 3.17 7.80 6.61
N THR A 276 2.52 8.15 5.50
CA THR A 276 2.55 7.45 4.21
C THR A 276 3.95 7.46 3.60
N SER A 277 4.87 6.70 4.18
CA SER A 277 6.11 6.28 3.56
C SER A 277 5.88 4.90 2.95
N SER A 278 6.36 4.70 1.71
CA SER A 278 6.33 3.39 1.05
C SER A 278 6.98 2.30 1.92
N HIS A 279 6.74 1.02 1.64
CA HIS A 279 7.39 -0.06 2.38
C HIS A 279 8.93 0.08 2.30
N LEU A 280 9.43 0.47 1.13
CA LEU A 280 10.83 0.80 0.93
C LEU A 280 11.30 1.95 1.81
N ALA A 281 10.53 3.04 1.90
CA ALA A 281 10.92 4.20 2.72
C ALA A 281 10.91 3.86 4.23
N ASN A 282 9.98 3.03 4.70
CA ASN A 282 9.99 2.49 6.06
C ASN A 282 11.22 1.60 6.30
N LEU A 283 11.51 0.67 5.39
CA LEU A 283 12.70 -0.18 5.47
C LEU A 283 14.00 0.65 5.47
N GLN A 284 14.07 1.69 4.64
CA GLN A 284 15.22 2.59 4.59
C GLN A 284 15.37 3.43 5.86
N ARG A 285 14.26 3.87 6.47
CA ARG A 285 14.29 4.65 7.71
C ARG A 285 14.66 3.77 8.91
N ASP A 286 13.92 2.70 9.11
CA ASP A 286 13.93 1.94 10.37
C ASP A 286 14.75 0.64 10.28
N GLY A 287 14.99 0.14 9.07
CA GLY A 287 15.65 -1.13 8.82
C GLY A 287 14.69 -2.32 8.85
N PHE A 288 13.41 -2.08 9.08
CA PHE A 288 12.34 -3.07 8.97
C PHE A 288 11.01 -2.39 8.61
N VAL A 289 10.04 -3.19 8.16
CA VAL A 289 8.66 -2.80 7.90
C VAL A 289 7.73 -3.98 8.20
N VAL A 290 6.59 -3.71 8.82
CA VAL A 290 5.56 -4.72 9.12
C VAL A 290 4.34 -4.47 8.24
N ILE A 291 3.91 -5.49 7.52
CA ILE A 291 2.67 -5.51 6.75
C ILE A 291 1.67 -6.37 7.50
N LYS A 292 0.47 -5.82 7.72
CA LYS A 292 -0.57 -6.46 8.53
C LYS A 292 -1.40 -7.39 7.67
N SER A 293 -1.69 -8.59 8.19
CA SER A 293 -2.63 -9.54 7.57
C SER A 293 -2.42 -9.74 6.07
N ILE A 294 -1.20 -10.13 5.66
CA ILE A 294 -0.80 -10.20 4.24
C ILE A 294 -1.52 -11.30 3.43
N VAL A 295 -2.23 -12.21 4.09
CA VAL A 295 -3.04 -13.23 3.44
C VAL A 295 -4.43 -13.30 4.05
N SER A 296 -5.39 -13.83 3.28
CA SER A 296 -6.75 -14.07 3.76
C SER A 296 -6.79 -15.05 4.95
N PRO A 297 -7.84 -14.99 5.80
CA PRO A 297 -7.99 -15.92 6.93
C PRO A 297 -8.01 -17.40 6.51
N SER A 298 -8.57 -17.73 5.34
CA SER A 298 -8.59 -19.11 4.83
C SER A 298 -7.21 -19.59 4.40
N LYS A 299 -6.42 -18.73 3.73
CA LYS A 299 -5.02 -19.03 3.34
C LYS A 299 -4.14 -19.15 4.58
N LEU A 300 -4.33 -18.30 5.60
CA LEU A 300 -3.67 -18.42 6.90
C LEU A 300 -3.93 -19.77 7.57
N GLU A 301 -5.18 -20.24 7.60
CA GLU A 301 -5.53 -21.53 8.20
C GLU A 301 -4.96 -22.74 7.43
N ALA A 302 -4.94 -22.66 6.10
CA ALA A 302 -4.30 -23.67 5.27
C ALA A 302 -2.78 -23.77 5.57
N LEU A 303 -2.11 -22.62 5.70
CA LEU A 303 -0.71 -22.54 6.07
C LEU A 303 -0.44 -23.10 7.46
N ARG A 304 -1.28 -22.79 8.45
CA ARG A 304 -1.18 -23.37 9.80
C ARG A 304 -1.25 -24.89 9.75
N THR A 305 -2.21 -25.43 9.00
CA THR A 305 -2.39 -26.88 8.84
C THR A 305 -1.14 -27.53 8.23
N ALA A 306 -0.60 -26.97 7.15
CA ALA A 306 0.62 -27.47 6.50
C ALA A 306 1.84 -27.37 7.43
N SER A 307 1.99 -26.25 8.13
CA SER A 307 3.07 -25.99 9.08
C SER A 307 3.09 -26.95 10.27
N LEU A 308 1.94 -27.21 10.89
CA LEU A 308 1.85 -28.16 12.01
C LEU A 308 2.25 -29.57 11.58
N LYS A 309 1.88 -29.98 10.36
CA LYS A 309 2.30 -31.26 9.79
C LYS A 309 3.80 -31.31 9.55
N ALA A 310 4.39 -30.25 8.97
CA ALA A 310 5.83 -30.16 8.76
C ALA A 310 6.60 -30.18 10.09
N GLU A 311 6.12 -29.47 11.11
CA GLU A 311 6.69 -29.49 12.46
C GLU A 311 6.62 -30.89 13.08
N GLN A 312 5.49 -31.57 12.99
CA GLN A 312 5.33 -32.93 13.52
C GLN A 312 6.31 -33.91 12.87
N LEU A 313 6.53 -33.81 11.55
CA LEU A 313 7.50 -34.65 10.84
C LEU A 313 8.94 -34.35 11.29
N ALA A 314 9.27 -33.07 11.48
CA ALA A 314 10.57 -32.67 12.01
C ALA A 314 10.82 -33.20 13.43
N ARG A 315 9.85 -33.03 14.34
CA ARG A 315 9.96 -33.50 15.74
C ARG A 315 10.00 -35.01 15.87
N SER A 316 9.37 -35.74 14.97
CA SER A 316 9.37 -37.21 14.96
C SER A 316 10.60 -37.83 14.29
N GLY A 317 11.52 -37.02 13.75
CA GLY A 317 12.70 -37.49 13.05
C GLY A 317 12.46 -37.89 11.59
N GLN A 318 11.24 -37.76 11.09
CA GLN A 318 10.88 -38.11 9.71
C GLN A 318 11.31 -37.03 8.70
N TRP A 319 11.62 -35.82 9.17
CA TRP A 319 12.22 -34.75 8.37
C TRP A 319 13.57 -34.33 8.95
N PRO A 320 14.71 -34.63 8.28
CA PRO A 320 16.03 -34.40 8.86
C PRO A 320 16.52 -32.95 8.79
N HIS A 321 15.89 -32.11 7.98
CA HIS A 321 16.34 -30.74 7.72
C HIS A 321 15.78 -29.77 8.76
N VAL A 322 16.46 -29.68 9.91
CA VAL A 322 16.01 -28.94 11.10
C VAL A 322 17.10 -28.00 11.62
N ARG A 323 16.73 -27.07 12.51
CA ARG A 323 17.66 -26.22 13.27
C ARG A 323 17.68 -26.64 14.73
N THR A 324 18.87 -26.85 15.28
CA THR A 324 19.12 -27.40 16.62
C THR A 324 19.11 -26.32 17.70
N VAL A 325 18.37 -26.53 18.80
CA VAL A 325 18.37 -25.62 19.96
C VAL A 325 19.78 -25.49 20.53
N GLY A 326 20.19 -24.26 20.82
CA GLY A 326 21.56 -23.95 21.29
C GLY A 326 22.56 -23.70 20.16
N LYS A 327 22.16 -23.83 18.88
CA LYS A 327 23.03 -23.57 17.73
C LYS A 327 22.39 -22.58 16.75
N GLN A 328 23.01 -21.41 16.63
CA GLN A 328 22.50 -20.30 15.82
C GLN A 328 22.72 -20.48 14.31
N PHE A 329 23.87 -21.00 13.90
CA PHE A 329 24.28 -21.09 12.49
C PHE A 329 24.48 -22.53 12.01
N PRO A 330 24.32 -22.81 10.71
CA PRO A 330 24.62 -24.12 10.14
C PRO A 330 26.11 -24.49 10.28
N PRO A 331 26.49 -25.77 10.13
CA PRO A 331 25.63 -26.90 9.81
C PRO A 331 24.87 -27.42 11.05
N TRP A 332 23.57 -27.68 10.92
CA TRP A 332 22.79 -28.34 11.96
C TRP A 332 22.78 -29.84 11.74
N ASN A 333 23.01 -30.61 12.80
CA ASN A 333 23.03 -32.06 12.78
C ASN A 333 21.68 -32.60 13.29
N HIS A 334 21.10 -33.54 12.54
CA HIS A 334 19.80 -34.13 12.87
C HIS A 334 19.81 -34.93 14.17
N GLU A 335 20.84 -35.74 14.42
CA GLU A 335 20.97 -36.52 15.66
C GLU A 335 21.07 -35.61 16.88
N GLU A 336 21.87 -34.54 16.78
CA GLU A 336 21.97 -33.52 17.83
C GLU A 336 20.64 -32.80 18.06
N ALA A 337 19.87 -32.54 17.00
CA ALA A 337 18.55 -31.93 17.09
C ALA A 337 17.53 -32.84 17.78
N MET A 338 17.62 -34.16 17.62
CA MET A 338 16.76 -35.10 18.33
C MET A 338 17.06 -35.17 19.83
N GLU A 339 18.31 -34.89 20.24
CA GLU A 339 18.69 -34.83 21.66
C GLU A 339 18.36 -33.46 22.28
N LYS A 340 18.70 -32.37 21.60
CA LYS A 340 18.63 -31.00 22.16
C LYS A 340 17.31 -30.29 21.91
N GLY A 341 16.53 -30.76 20.93
CA GLY A 341 15.32 -30.11 20.44
C GLY A 341 15.56 -29.25 19.20
N ILE A 342 14.46 -28.79 18.61
CA ILE A 342 14.46 -27.99 17.38
C ILE A 342 13.89 -26.60 17.63
N TRP A 343 14.33 -25.62 16.85
CA TRP A 343 13.73 -24.27 16.79
C TRP A 343 13.39 -23.84 15.36
N GLY A 344 13.61 -24.71 14.37
CA GLY A 344 13.24 -24.47 12.99
C GLY A 344 13.25 -25.71 12.13
N VAL A 345 12.53 -25.63 11.01
CA VAL A 345 12.38 -26.63 9.96
C VAL A 345 12.81 -25.99 8.64
N GLN A 346 13.57 -26.72 7.84
CA GLN A 346 14.14 -26.22 6.59
C GLN A 346 13.56 -26.91 5.36
N HIS A 347 13.70 -26.27 4.20
CA HIS A 347 13.35 -26.81 2.87
C HIS A 347 11.86 -27.13 2.70
N LEU A 348 10.99 -26.17 3.05
CA LEU A 348 9.54 -26.36 2.99
C LEU A 348 9.01 -26.63 1.58
N MET A 349 9.67 -26.09 0.54
CA MET A 349 9.29 -26.26 -0.86
C MET A 349 9.85 -27.54 -1.50
N LYS A 350 10.58 -28.38 -0.75
CA LYS A 350 11.12 -29.62 -1.29
C LYS A 350 9.96 -30.59 -1.58
N PRO A 351 9.86 -31.22 -2.76
CA PRO A 351 8.69 -32.05 -3.14
C PRO A 351 8.40 -33.25 -2.22
N SER A 352 9.41 -33.70 -1.47
CA SER A 352 9.24 -34.77 -0.48
C SER A 352 8.62 -34.29 0.84
N MET A 353 8.50 -32.97 1.06
CA MET A 353 7.78 -32.39 2.19
C MET A 353 6.26 -32.47 1.90
N PRO A 354 5.48 -33.15 2.74
CA PRO A 354 4.03 -33.14 2.60
C PRO A 354 3.47 -31.72 2.81
N GLY A 355 2.68 -31.23 1.84
CA GLY A 355 2.13 -29.87 1.88
C GLY A 355 3.07 -28.80 1.31
N HIS A 356 4.16 -29.19 0.65
CA HIS A 356 5.07 -28.26 -0.04
C HIS A 356 4.35 -27.35 -1.03
N GLU A 357 3.26 -27.81 -1.65
CA GLU A 357 2.44 -27.07 -2.60
C GLU A 357 1.92 -25.76 -1.99
N THR A 358 1.46 -25.80 -0.73
CA THR A 358 0.97 -24.61 -0.01
C THR A 358 2.11 -23.62 0.26
N PHE A 359 3.30 -24.10 0.59
CA PHE A 359 4.47 -23.26 0.83
C PHE A 359 5.00 -22.65 -0.48
N THR A 360 5.05 -23.45 -1.55
CA THR A 360 5.43 -22.98 -2.88
C THR A 360 4.46 -21.91 -3.38
N ALA A 361 3.15 -22.14 -3.26
CA ALA A 361 2.13 -21.17 -3.64
C ALA A 361 2.30 -19.84 -2.89
N LEU A 362 2.53 -19.88 -1.58
CA LEU A 362 2.78 -18.65 -0.80
C LEU A 362 4.07 -17.94 -1.23
N TYR A 363 5.19 -18.66 -1.37
CA TYR A 363 6.49 -18.05 -1.68
C TYR A 363 6.48 -17.30 -3.01
N PHE A 364 5.76 -17.82 -4.01
CA PHE A 364 5.66 -17.22 -5.34
C PHE A 364 4.44 -16.31 -5.53
N SER A 365 3.65 -16.09 -4.48
CA SER A 365 2.42 -15.32 -4.56
C SER A 365 2.66 -13.82 -4.74
N GLU A 366 1.72 -13.16 -5.41
CA GLU A 366 1.74 -11.71 -5.60
C GLU A 366 1.74 -10.93 -4.28
N GLU A 367 1.10 -11.45 -3.23
CA GLU A 367 1.10 -10.81 -1.92
C GLU A 367 2.53 -10.62 -1.37
N ILE A 368 3.42 -11.60 -1.59
CA ILE A 368 4.82 -11.52 -1.16
C ILE A 368 5.69 -10.81 -2.19
N LEU A 369 5.57 -11.19 -3.47
CA LEU A 369 6.53 -10.75 -4.49
C LEU A 369 6.32 -9.30 -4.91
N SER A 370 5.12 -8.74 -4.80
CA SER A 370 4.90 -7.30 -5.03
C SER A 370 5.69 -6.43 -4.05
N ILE A 371 5.68 -6.80 -2.77
CA ILE A 371 6.48 -6.12 -1.73
C ILE A 371 7.98 -6.31 -2.01
N VAL A 372 8.41 -7.53 -2.34
CA VAL A 372 9.82 -7.79 -2.66
C VAL A 372 10.31 -6.92 -3.82
N ARG A 373 9.52 -6.82 -4.91
CA ARG A 373 9.84 -5.96 -6.07
C ARG A 373 9.95 -4.50 -5.68
N GLU A 374 9.05 -4.00 -4.83
CA GLU A 374 9.16 -2.63 -4.29
C GLU A 374 10.46 -2.44 -3.49
N LEU A 375 10.74 -3.36 -2.55
CA LEU A 375 11.89 -3.25 -1.65
C LEU A 375 13.23 -3.36 -2.38
N LEU A 376 13.28 -4.16 -3.45
CA LEU A 376 14.49 -4.35 -4.28
C LEU A 376 14.55 -3.42 -5.49
N GLN A 377 13.46 -2.69 -5.77
CA GLN A 377 13.31 -1.83 -6.94
C GLN A 377 13.63 -2.55 -8.25
N CYS A 378 12.98 -3.71 -8.46
CA CYS A 378 13.27 -4.60 -9.58
C CYS A 378 11.99 -5.24 -10.17
N GLU A 379 12.15 -5.88 -11.32
CA GLU A 379 11.07 -6.63 -11.99
C GLU A 379 11.23 -8.16 -11.79
N ASP A 380 10.22 -8.94 -12.22
CA ASP A 380 10.19 -10.40 -12.10
C ASP A 380 11.39 -11.09 -12.80
N GLU A 381 11.93 -10.47 -13.84
CA GLU A 381 13.09 -10.95 -14.58
C GLU A 381 14.40 -10.88 -13.78
N GLU A 382 14.41 -10.14 -12.68
CA GLU A 382 15.58 -9.92 -11.83
C GLU A 382 15.49 -10.67 -10.50
N LEU A 383 14.31 -11.20 -10.17
CA LEU A 383 14.10 -12.00 -8.96
C LEU A 383 14.78 -13.37 -9.06
N VAL A 384 15.34 -13.81 -7.95
CA VAL A 384 16.01 -15.10 -7.76
C VAL A 384 15.38 -15.82 -6.57
N MET A 385 14.99 -17.07 -6.77
CA MET A 385 14.53 -17.93 -5.69
C MET A 385 15.66 -18.17 -4.67
N GLU A 386 15.35 -18.22 -3.38
CA GLU A 386 16.33 -18.52 -2.35
C GLU A 386 15.76 -19.47 -1.29
N LEU A 387 15.76 -19.08 -0.01
CA LEU A 387 15.41 -19.93 1.12
C LEU A 387 13.96 -19.71 1.52
N PHE A 388 13.26 -20.82 1.81
CA PHE A 388 11.99 -20.78 2.51
C PHE A 388 11.94 -21.86 3.59
N ASN A 389 11.95 -21.39 4.83
CA ASN A 389 12.08 -22.18 6.04
C ASN A 389 10.98 -21.78 7.04
N MET A 390 10.92 -22.48 8.15
CA MET A 390 9.97 -22.22 9.22
C MET A 390 10.71 -22.19 10.56
N LEU A 391 10.39 -21.22 11.40
CA LEU A 391 10.85 -21.16 12.77
C LEU A 391 9.69 -21.60 13.68
N VAL A 392 9.96 -22.49 14.64
CA VAL A 392 8.94 -23.11 15.49
C VAL A 392 9.20 -22.82 16.97
N ARG A 393 8.21 -23.12 17.82
CA ARG A 393 8.38 -23.10 19.28
C ARG A 393 9.56 -23.99 19.67
N PRO A 394 10.55 -23.48 20.43
CA PRO A 394 11.68 -24.31 20.82
C PRO A 394 11.28 -25.29 21.94
N ASP A 395 11.97 -26.43 22.03
CA ASP A 395 11.76 -27.39 23.12
C ASP A 395 12.19 -26.84 24.50
N LYS A 396 13.06 -25.82 24.51
CA LYS A 396 13.54 -25.10 25.71
C LYS A 396 13.80 -23.63 25.34
N ASP A 397 13.69 -22.74 26.32
CA ASP A 397 13.99 -21.32 26.12
C ASP A 397 15.36 -21.15 25.49
N PHE A 398 15.43 -20.33 24.44
CA PHE A 398 16.62 -20.20 23.61
C PHE A 398 16.70 -18.78 23.07
N GLU A 399 17.90 -18.23 22.94
CA GLU A 399 18.12 -16.94 22.33
C GLU A 399 19.34 -16.99 21.41
N LEU A 400 19.27 -16.21 20.34
CA LEU A 400 20.40 -15.94 19.45
C LEU A 400 21.22 -14.80 20.02
N ARG A 401 22.50 -14.76 19.65
CA ARG A 401 23.37 -13.64 19.94
C ARG A 401 22.97 -12.44 19.10
N TRP A 402 23.27 -11.23 19.58
CA TRP A 402 23.22 -10.03 18.74
C TRP A 402 24.12 -10.21 17.52
N HIS A 403 23.56 -10.03 16.33
CA HIS A 403 24.29 -10.24 15.09
C HIS A 403 23.77 -9.36 13.95
N ARG A 404 24.56 -9.35 12.87
CA ARG A 404 24.20 -8.92 11.53
C ARG A 404 24.50 -10.11 10.63
N ASP A 405 23.66 -10.40 9.64
CA ASP A 405 23.75 -11.67 8.90
C ASP A 405 25.03 -11.79 8.05
N ASP A 406 25.55 -10.67 7.54
CA ASP A 406 26.72 -10.64 6.65
C ASP A 406 27.96 -9.96 7.24
N ILE A 407 27.89 -9.47 8.48
CA ILE A 407 28.92 -8.64 9.09
C ILE A 407 29.34 -9.23 10.45
N SER A 408 30.62 -9.59 10.55
CA SER A 408 31.23 -10.14 11.77
C SER A 408 31.00 -9.24 12.99
N ALA A 409 30.88 -9.84 14.18
CA ALA A 409 30.86 -9.12 15.45
C ALA A 409 32.17 -8.34 15.69
N GLU A 410 33.29 -8.86 15.16
CA GLU A 410 34.63 -8.28 15.32
C GLU A 410 34.98 -7.21 14.27
N ALA A 411 34.08 -6.93 13.32
CA ALA A 411 34.34 -5.99 12.23
C ALA A 411 34.58 -4.56 12.75
N SER A 412 35.58 -3.86 12.20
CA SER A 412 35.84 -2.46 12.52
C SER A 412 34.69 -1.56 12.06
N ALA A 413 34.58 -0.33 12.58
CA ALA A 413 33.55 0.60 12.14
C ALA A 413 33.65 0.91 10.64
N GLU A 414 34.87 1.01 10.10
CA GLU A 414 35.12 1.19 8.66
C GLU A 414 34.66 -0.02 7.85
N GLU A 415 34.97 -1.24 8.29
CA GLU A 415 34.53 -2.47 7.62
C GLU A 415 33.00 -2.62 7.65
N GLU A 416 32.36 -2.26 8.76
CA GLU A 416 30.90 -2.22 8.86
C GLU A 416 30.31 -1.23 7.85
N MET A 417 30.78 0.01 7.84
CA MET A 417 30.24 1.03 6.93
C MET A 417 30.50 0.69 5.46
N GLU A 418 31.64 0.08 5.14
CA GLU A 418 31.93 -0.40 3.78
C GLU A 418 30.93 -1.47 3.34
N ARG A 419 30.48 -2.34 4.25
CA ARG A 419 29.48 -3.37 3.97
C ARG A 419 28.06 -2.81 3.93
N LEU A 420 27.69 -1.97 4.90
CA LEU A 420 26.37 -1.34 5.01
C LEU A 420 26.08 -0.34 3.88
N GLY A 421 27.12 0.25 3.29
CA GLY A 421 27.00 1.15 2.14
C GLY A 421 26.74 0.45 0.80
N ARG A 422 26.74 -0.89 0.74
CA ARG A 422 26.49 -1.64 -0.50
C ARG A 422 24.98 -1.81 -0.73
N PRO A 423 24.53 -1.89 -2.00
CA PRO A 423 23.13 -2.16 -2.30
C PRO A 423 22.64 -3.47 -1.67
N ALA A 424 21.38 -3.49 -1.24
CA ALA A 424 20.71 -4.71 -0.82
C ALA A 424 20.29 -5.53 -2.05
N PHE A 425 20.68 -6.80 -2.08
CA PHE A 425 20.38 -7.73 -3.19
C PHE A 425 19.43 -8.86 -2.79
N HIS A 426 18.70 -8.69 -1.68
CA HIS A 426 17.67 -9.63 -1.26
C HIS A 426 16.73 -8.97 -0.25
N ALA A 427 15.51 -9.50 -0.17
CA ALA A 427 14.53 -9.16 0.83
C ALA A 427 14.28 -10.41 1.69
N GLN A 428 14.50 -10.31 3.00
CA GLN A 428 14.16 -11.36 3.94
C GLN A 428 12.97 -10.97 4.80
N TYR A 429 12.21 -11.96 5.21
CA TYR A 429 10.98 -11.74 5.95
C TYR A 429 10.68 -12.83 6.97
N ASN A 430 9.93 -12.44 7.99
CA ASN A 430 9.31 -13.30 9.00
C ASN A 430 7.80 -13.13 8.92
N PHE A 431 7.09 -14.15 8.46
CA PHE A 431 5.64 -14.18 8.35
C PHE A 431 5.03 -15.03 9.47
N ALA A 432 4.32 -14.40 10.38
CA ALA A 432 3.83 -14.99 11.61
C ALA A 432 2.48 -15.69 11.40
N LEU A 433 2.43 -17.01 11.62
CA LEU A 433 1.16 -17.77 11.56
C LEU A 433 0.43 -17.77 12.91
N TRP A 434 1.15 -17.48 13.99
CA TRP A 434 0.66 -17.19 15.34
C TRP A 434 1.28 -15.87 15.79
N GLU A 435 0.84 -15.33 16.92
CA GLU A 435 1.48 -14.16 17.53
C GLU A 435 2.99 -14.44 17.74
N ASP A 436 3.85 -13.54 17.28
CA ASP A 436 5.31 -13.67 17.39
C ASP A 436 5.92 -12.38 17.94
N GLU A 437 6.68 -12.52 19.02
CA GLU A 437 7.47 -11.47 19.68
C GLU A 437 8.96 -11.85 19.74
N SER A 438 9.41 -12.78 18.89
CA SER A 438 10.75 -13.35 19.01
C SER A 438 11.83 -12.48 18.37
N LEU A 439 11.48 -11.60 17.43
CA LEU A 439 12.46 -10.74 16.74
C LEU A 439 12.71 -9.48 17.57
N VAL A 440 13.95 -9.32 18.05
CA VAL A 440 14.42 -8.12 18.75
C VAL A 440 15.47 -7.44 17.88
N LEU A 441 15.35 -6.14 17.65
CA LEU A 441 16.24 -5.38 16.77
C LEU A 441 16.48 -3.95 17.26
N VAL A 442 17.54 -3.32 16.76
CA VAL A 442 17.82 -1.89 16.99
C VAL A 442 17.51 -1.12 15.70
N PRO A 443 16.41 -0.33 15.64
CA PRO A 443 16.05 0.43 14.45
C PRO A 443 17.16 1.38 13.99
N GLY A 444 17.30 1.56 12.68
CA GLY A 444 18.31 2.44 12.08
C GLY A 444 19.76 1.90 12.11
N SER A 445 20.03 0.82 12.84
CA SER A 445 21.38 0.24 12.96
C SER A 445 21.91 -0.31 11.63
N HIS A 446 21.05 -0.60 10.65
CA HIS A 446 21.43 -1.00 9.29
C HIS A 446 22.14 0.11 8.49
N ARG A 447 22.15 1.35 8.98
CA ARG A 447 22.75 2.51 8.30
C ARG A 447 23.96 3.10 9.00
N ARG A 448 24.39 2.49 10.09
CA ARG A 448 25.51 2.95 10.90
C ARG A 448 26.31 1.78 11.45
N ALA A 449 27.59 2.02 11.73
CA ALA A 449 28.40 1.13 12.54
C ALA A 449 27.77 0.91 13.92
N ARG A 450 28.17 -0.17 14.59
CA ARG A 450 27.85 -0.39 16.00
C ARG A 450 28.41 0.75 16.84
N THR A 451 27.62 1.25 17.78
CA THR A 451 28.08 2.21 18.80
C THR A 451 29.05 1.52 19.76
N ASP A 452 29.79 2.31 20.55
CA ASP A 452 30.65 1.76 21.59
C ASP A 452 29.87 0.91 22.62
N VAL A 453 28.61 1.28 22.90
CA VAL A 453 27.75 0.51 23.80
C VAL A 453 27.41 -0.85 23.19
N GLU A 454 26.96 -0.87 21.94
CA GLU A 454 26.61 -2.11 21.24
C GLU A 454 27.83 -3.03 21.02
N ARG A 455 29.02 -2.45 20.82
CA ARG A 455 30.27 -3.19 20.62
C ARG A 455 30.79 -3.81 21.90
N ASN A 456 30.63 -3.12 23.03
CA ASN A 456 31.07 -3.61 24.34
C ASN A 456 30.01 -4.47 25.05
N ALA A 457 28.80 -4.58 24.50
CA ALA A 457 27.72 -5.39 25.04
C ALA A 457 28.07 -6.90 24.99
N GLY A 458 27.58 -7.66 25.97
CA GLY A 458 27.70 -9.11 25.93
C GLY A 458 26.96 -9.70 24.72
N PRO A 459 27.35 -10.90 24.23
CA PRO A 459 26.72 -11.51 23.06
C PRO A 459 25.21 -11.77 23.24
N PHE A 460 24.76 -11.89 24.50
CA PHE A 460 23.36 -12.10 24.88
C PHE A 460 22.83 -10.96 25.77
N GLU A 461 23.41 -9.76 25.64
CA GLU A 461 22.97 -8.59 26.40
C GLU A 461 21.45 -8.41 26.26
N LYS A 462 20.76 -8.25 27.40
CA LYS A 462 19.29 -8.29 27.41
C LYS A 462 18.69 -7.00 26.85
N GLU A 463 19.39 -5.90 27.07
CA GLU A 463 18.96 -4.56 26.67
C GLU A 463 20.10 -3.81 25.99
N LEU A 464 19.88 -3.44 24.72
CA LEU A 464 20.65 -2.44 24.01
C LEU A 464 19.84 -1.13 23.94
N PRO A 465 20.52 0.03 23.87
CA PRO A 465 19.86 1.30 23.64
C PRO A 465 18.95 1.25 22.40
N GLU A 466 17.73 1.78 22.54
CA GLU A 466 16.75 1.91 21.46
C GLU A 466 16.29 0.58 20.84
N GLN A 467 16.61 -0.57 21.46
CA GLN A 467 16.08 -1.84 20.98
C GLN A 467 14.55 -1.87 21.06
N ILE A 468 13.95 -2.62 20.14
CA ILE A 468 12.53 -2.92 20.17
C ILE A 468 12.30 -4.42 20.01
N VAL A 469 11.16 -4.88 20.48
CA VAL A 469 10.61 -6.21 20.17
C VAL A 469 9.58 -6.01 19.07
N VAL A 470 9.78 -6.66 17.93
CA VAL A 470 8.83 -6.61 16.81
C VAL A 470 7.65 -7.51 17.15
N LYS A 471 6.47 -6.92 17.32
CA LYS A 471 5.23 -7.63 17.62
C LYS A 471 4.46 -7.92 16.34
N LEU A 472 4.24 -9.19 16.06
CA LEU A 472 3.48 -9.67 14.91
C LEU A 472 2.24 -10.40 15.39
N GLU A 473 1.07 -9.98 14.90
CA GLU A 473 -0.15 -10.75 15.03
C GLU A 473 -0.15 -11.90 14.01
N ALA A 474 -1.06 -12.87 14.19
CA ALA A 474 -1.24 -13.91 13.19
C ALA A 474 -1.69 -13.30 11.84
N GLY A 475 -0.96 -13.59 10.77
CA GLY A 475 -1.18 -12.98 9.46
C GLY A 475 -0.21 -11.83 9.14
N ASP A 476 0.53 -11.32 10.13
CA ASP A 476 1.48 -10.22 9.90
C ASP A 476 2.83 -10.73 9.38
N ILE A 477 3.47 -9.94 8.53
CA ILE A 477 4.80 -10.20 8.00
C ILE A 477 5.73 -9.01 8.26
N ALA A 478 6.93 -9.30 8.77
CA ALA A 478 8.00 -8.32 8.90
C ALA A 478 9.05 -8.56 7.81
N PHE A 479 9.29 -7.57 6.96
CA PHE A 479 10.50 -7.48 6.16
C PHE A 479 11.55 -6.68 6.92
N TYR A 480 12.80 -7.13 6.91
CA TYR A 480 13.88 -6.43 7.61
C TYR A 480 15.19 -6.57 6.86
N ASN A 481 16.03 -5.55 6.99
CA ASN A 481 17.37 -5.56 6.44
C ASN A 481 18.19 -6.62 7.19
N ASN A 482 18.80 -7.55 6.48
CA ASN A 482 19.59 -8.64 7.07
C ASN A 482 20.79 -8.15 7.91
N ASN A 483 21.24 -6.93 7.66
CA ASN A 483 22.29 -6.28 8.41
C ASN A 483 21.77 -5.31 9.47
N ILE A 484 20.47 -5.24 9.75
CA ILE A 484 20.03 -4.60 11.00
C ILE A 484 20.59 -5.38 12.18
N LEU A 485 21.03 -4.70 13.24
CA LEU A 485 21.50 -5.37 14.45
C LEU A 485 20.29 -6.01 15.15
N HIS A 486 20.27 -7.34 15.22
CA HIS A 486 19.12 -8.08 15.70
C HIS A 486 19.49 -9.38 16.42
N ARG A 487 18.49 -9.97 17.09
CA ARG A 487 18.53 -11.30 17.69
C ARG A 487 17.15 -11.94 17.76
N GLY A 488 17.12 -13.25 17.88
CA GLY A 488 15.92 -14.03 18.17
C GLY A 488 15.85 -14.40 19.65
N VAL A 489 14.73 -14.17 20.32
CA VAL A 489 14.47 -14.60 21.70
C VAL A 489 13.23 -15.50 21.69
N TYR A 490 13.40 -16.78 22.04
CA TYR A 490 12.37 -17.79 21.88
C TYR A 490 11.91 -18.33 23.24
N ASP A 491 10.61 -18.27 23.47
CA ASP A 491 9.93 -18.78 24.67
C ASP A 491 9.35 -20.18 24.37
N SER A 492 9.77 -21.19 25.14
CA SER A 492 9.31 -22.57 24.97
C SER A 492 7.85 -22.80 25.38
N LYS A 493 7.21 -21.81 26.03
CA LYS A 493 5.83 -21.87 26.53
C LYS A 493 4.82 -21.20 25.60
N LYS A 494 5.27 -20.44 24.59
CA LYS A 494 4.40 -19.79 23.61
C LYS A 494 4.37 -20.60 22.32
N GLU A 495 3.18 -20.94 21.84
CA GLU A 495 3.04 -21.53 20.52
C GLU A 495 3.52 -20.55 19.45
N ARG A 496 4.29 -21.07 18.51
CA ARG A 496 4.95 -20.25 17.51
C ARG A 496 5.20 -21.03 16.25
N VAL A 497 4.75 -20.46 15.14
CA VAL A 497 5.24 -20.78 13.82
C VAL A 497 5.37 -19.51 13.01
N THR A 498 6.57 -19.29 12.49
CA THR A 498 6.89 -18.14 11.65
C THR A 498 7.59 -18.62 10.39
N LEU A 499 6.97 -18.42 9.24
CA LEU A 499 7.57 -18.73 7.95
C LEU A 499 8.64 -17.68 7.68
N HIS A 500 9.86 -18.16 7.45
CA HIS A 500 11.04 -17.34 7.26
C HIS A 500 11.57 -17.54 5.84
N GLY A 501 11.42 -16.51 5.02
CA GLY A 501 11.79 -16.55 3.61
C GLY A 501 12.78 -15.47 3.23
N SER A 502 13.48 -15.71 2.14
CA SER A 502 14.28 -14.71 1.45
C SER A 502 14.09 -14.81 -0.06
N VAL A 503 14.09 -13.68 -0.75
CA VAL A 503 14.07 -13.60 -2.21
C VAL A 503 15.24 -12.72 -2.64
N GLY A 504 16.00 -13.18 -3.65
CA GLY A 504 17.22 -12.55 -4.11
C GLY A 504 17.04 -11.72 -5.38
N HIS A 505 18.09 -10.95 -5.70
CA HIS A 505 18.24 -10.18 -6.93
C HIS A 505 19.43 -10.70 -7.73
N VAL A 506 19.33 -10.75 -9.07
CA VAL A 506 20.42 -11.21 -9.97
C VAL A 506 21.75 -10.45 -9.76
N GLY A 507 21.67 -9.18 -9.37
CA GLY A 507 22.84 -8.34 -9.06
C GLY A 507 23.68 -8.80 -7.86
N GLY A 508 23.16 -9.69 -7.00
CA GLY A 508 23.87 -10.16 -5.80
C GLY A 508 25.06 -11.10 -6.05
N SER A 509 25.09 -11.78 -7.21
CA SER A 509 26.18 -12.67 -7.66
C SER A 509 26.72 -13.61 -6.55
N LYS A 510 28.04 -13.84 -6.51
CA LYS A 510 28.71 -14.80 -5.61
C LYS A 510 28.44 -14.58 -4.11
N LEU A 511 28.15 -13.35 -3.69
CA LEU A 511 27.93 -13.03 -2.28
C LEU A 511 26.62 -13.65 -1.77
N ARG A 512 25.57 -13.66 -2.60
CA ARG A 512 24.31 -14.36 -2.30
C ARG A 512 24.43 -15.86 -2.42
N ALA A 513 25.20 -16.35 -3.40
CA ALA A 513 25.41 -17.78 -3.60
C ALA A 513 25.90 -18.46 -2.30
N ARG A 514 26.81 -17.84 -1.57
CA ARG A 514 27.27 -18.34 -0.25
C ARG A 514 26.15 -18.46 0.77
N ASN A 515 25.33 -17.43 0.93
CA ASN A 515 24.29 -17.38 1.95
C ASN A 515 23.15 -18.37 1.68
N VAL A 516 22.86 -18.64 0.40
CA VAL A 516 21.77 -19.56 0.01
C VAL A 516 22.26 -21.00 -0.07
N LEU A 517 23.39 -21.26 -0.72
CA LEU A 517 23.88 -22.62 -0.98
C LEU A 517 24.44 -23.31 0.26
N GLN A 518 24.89 -22.57 1.29
CA GLN A 518 25.32 -23.16 2.56
C GLN A 518 24.21 -23.96 3.28
N HIS A 519 22.95 -23.76 2.89
CA HIS A 519 21.81 -24.54 3.41
C HIS A 519 21.54 -25.81 2.57
N GLY A 520 22.31 -26.13 1.53
CA GLY A 520 22.14 -27.37 0.75
C GLY A 520 20.98 -27.33 -0.26
N VAL A 521 20.50 -26.14 -0.64
CA VAL A 521 19.39 -25.94 -1.59
C VAL A 521 19.68 -26.54 -2.97
N GLY A 522 20.94 -26.50 -3.41
CA GLY A 522 21.34 -27.00 -4.73
C GLY A 522 21.03 -28.48 -4.98
N GLY A 523 20.85 -29.30 -3.92
CA GLY A 523 20.56 -30.73 -4.07
C GLY A 523 19.10 -31.07 -4.39
N TRP A 524 18.17 -30.10 -4.37
CA TRP A 524 16.74 -30.37 -4.58
C TRP A 524 15.99 -29.29 -5.35
N VAL A 525 16.59 -28.12 -5.58
CA VAL A 525 15.95 -26.97 -6.24
C VAL A 525 15.41 -27.28 -7.64
N ASP A 526 16.10 -28.11 -8.42
CA ASP A 526 15.66 -28.51 -9.77
C ASP A 526 14.32 -29.26 -9.75
N GLY A 527 14.02 -29.92 -8.64
CA GLY A 527 12.83 -30.74 -8.47
C GLY A 527 11.61 -29.99 -7.96
N VAL A 528 11.70 -28.68 -7.64
CA VAL A 528 10.55 -27.93 -7.08
C VAL A 528 9.37 -28.02 -8.04
N ASP A 529 8.21 -28.42 -7.51
CA ASP A 529 6.98 -28.58 -8.27
C ASP A 529 6.19 -27.26 -8.30
N PHE A 530 5.95 -26.76 -9.51
CA PHE A 530 5.17 -25.55 -9.78
C PHE A 530 3.81 -25.85 -10.41
N SER A 531 3.43 -27.13 -10.56
CA SER A 531 2.17 -27.53 -11.19
C SER A 531 0.93 -27.05 -10.41
N GLY A 532 1.09 -26.79 -9.12
CA GLY A 532 0.04 -26.24 -8.25
C GLY A 532 -0.16 -24.73 -8.34
N LEU A 533 0.65 -23.99 -9.11
CA LEU A 533 0.44 -22.57 -9.37
C LEU A 533 -0.55 -22.42 -10.54
N GLU A 534 -1.74 -21.89 -10.29
CA GLU A 534 -2.83 -21.89 -11.27
C GLU A 534 -2.56 -20.93 -12.45
N GLU A 535 -2.05 -19.73 -12.14
CA GLU A 535 -1.79 -18.70 -13.13
C GLU A 535 -0.52 -18.97 -13.96
N GLU A 536 -0.62 -18.79 -15.28
CA GLU A 536 0.53 -19.01 -16.18
C GLU A 536 1.66 -18.01 -15.92
N GLY A 537 1.33 -16.76 -15.58
CA GLY A 537 2.29 -15.72 -15.23
C GLY A 537 3.12 -16.09 -14.00
N GLU A 538 2.46 -16.53 -12.93
CA GLU A 538 3.12 -16.98 -11.70
C GLU A 538 4.04 -18.17 -11.95
N ARG A 539 3.59 -19.17 -12.73
CA ARG A 539 4.40 -20.33 -13.11
C ARG A 539 5.66 -19.92 -13.85
N ARG A 540 5.52 -19.06 -14.87
CA ARG A 540 6.66 -18.58 -15.67
C ARG A 540 7.67 -17.82 -14.81
N ARG A 541 7.19 -16.97 -13.91
CA ARG A 541 8.05 -16.29 -12.93
C ARG A 541 8.78 -17.27 -12.03
N ALA A 542 8.07 -18.24 -11.44
CA ALA A 542 8.65 -19.22 -10.54
C ALA A 542 9.74 -20.06 -11.22
N GLU A 543 9.50 -20.49 -12.47
CA GLU A 543 10.49 -21.17 -13.31
C GLU A 543 11.73 -20.30 -13.55
N GLY A 544 11.54 -19.03 -13.94
CA GLY A 544 12.64 -18.09 -14.16
C GLY A 544 13.47 -17.83 -12.89
N MET A 545 12.81 -17.68 -11.74
CA MET A 545 13.47 -17.52 -10.45
C MET A 545 14.30 -18.75 -10.05
N ARG A 546 13.77 -19.96 -10.30
CA ARG A 546 14.47 -21.24 -10.07
C ARG A 546 15.68 -21.37 -10.99
N GLU A 547 15.52 -21.13 -12.29
CA GLU A 547 16.61 -21.21 -13.27
C GLU A 547 17.78 -20.29 -12.92
N ARG A 548 17.49 -19.07 -12.45
CA ARG A 548 18.54 -18.14 -12.00
C ARG A 548 19.26 -18.64 -10.75
N LEU A 549 18.57 -19.28 -9.81
CA LEU A 549 19.21 -19.89 -8.64
C LEU A 549 20.10 -21.07 -9.04
N VAL A 550 19.64 -21.92 -9.96
CA VAL A 550 20.42 -23.05 -10.50
C VAL A 550 21.67 -22.56 -11.22
N LYS A 551 21.51 -21.52 -12.05
CA LYS A 551 22.63 -20.84 -12.71
C LYS A 551 23.62 -20.27 -11.69
N LEU A 552 23.13 -19.57 -10.67
CA LEU A 552 23.96 -19.02 -9.59
C LEU A 552 24.77 -20.12 -8.86
N GLY A 553 24.14 -21.27 -8.60
CA GLY A 553 24.77 -22.43 -7.99
C GLY A 553 25.86 -23.05 -8.86
N SER A 554 25.59 -23.25 -10.13
CA SER A 554 26.54 -23.86 -11.07
C SER A 554 27.76 -22.96 -11.35
N GLU A 555 27.60 -21.64 -11.33
CA GLU A 555 28.69 -20.68 -11.54
C GLU A 555 29.56 -20.43 -10.28
N SER A 556 29.05 -20.73 -9.08
CA SER A 556 29.69 -20.35 -7.81
C SER A 556 30.57 -21.43 -7.17
N GLY A 557 30.38 -22.71 -7.49
CA GLY A 557 31.15 -23.82 -6.89
C GLY A 557 30.84 -24.06 -5.41
N ASP A 558 31.79 -24.64 -4.64
CA ASP A 558 31.66 -24.79 -3.18
C ASP A 558 31.96 -23.44 -2.49
N VAL A 559 30.96 -22.89 -1.82
CA VAL A 559 30.95 -21.49 -1.33
C VAL A 559 31.26 -21.36 0.16
N GLY A 560 31.40 -22.46 0.91
CA GLY A 560 31.66 -22.44 2.36
C GLY A 560 30.53 -21.80 3.19
N TYR A 561 30.79 -21.48 4.47
CA TYR A 561 29.82 -20.88 5.40
C TYR A 561 30.07 -19.37 5.61
N SER A 562 29.00 -18.58 5.79
CA SER A 562 29.10 -17.11 5.94
C SER A 562 29.57 -16.66 7.33
N LEU A 563 29.18 -17.37 8.38
CA LEU A 563 29.53 -17.12 9.78
C LEU A 563 29.82 -18.45 10.50
N GLN A 564 30.70 -18.41 11.51
CA GLN A 564 30.99 -19.55 12.40
C GLN A 564 30.39 -19.25 13.78
N GLY A 565 29.63 -20.20 14.34
CA GLY A 565 28.99 -20.05 15.65
C GLY A 565 28.80 -21.35 16.40
#